data_AF-A0A381NZK0-F1
#
_entry.id   AF-A0A381NZK0-F1
#
_cell.length_a   1.000
_cell.length_b   1.000
_cell.length_c   1.000
_cell.angle_alpha   90.00
_cell.angle_beta   90.00
_cell.angle_gamma   90.00
#
_symmetry.space_group_name_H-M   'P 1'
#
loop_
_entity.id
_entity.type
_entity.pdbx_description
1 polymer ?
#
loop_
_entity_poly.entity_id
_entity_poly.type
_entity_poly.pdbx_seq_one_letter_code
_entity_poly.pdbx_strand_id
1 'polypeptide(L)'
;MQVISFDPDDEPPPTGNTPNQLHFLKILEKKVLWLSTWMIHHANHIREGDGELKVGGHQASCASMVTIMTALYFAVLKPEDRVAVKPHGSPVFHAIQYLF
;
A
#
# COMPACT_ATOMS: atom_id res chain seq x y z
N MET A 1 -25.74 -18.06 10.80
CA MET A 1 -25.19 -16.78 10.31
C MET A 1 -25.09 -15.88 11.53
N GLN A 2 -23.90 -15.80 12.13
CA GLN A 2 -23.75 -15.12 13.42
C GLN A 2 -23.62 -13.62 13.14
N VAL A 3 -24.62 -12.86 13.59
CA VAL A 3 -24.62 -11.40 13.54
C VAL A 3 -23.59 -10.94 14.57
N ILE A 4 -22.50 -10.34 14.10
CA ILE A 4 -21.50 -9.73 14.97
C ILE A 4 -22.18 -8.48 15.55
N SER A 5 -22.43 -8.48 16.85
CA SER A 5 -23.01 -7.35 17.57
C SER A 5 -22.02 -6.18 17.52
N PHE A 6 -22.43 -5.04 16.99
CA PHE A 6 -21.70 -3.79 17.11
C PHE A 6 -21.80 -3.37 18.59
N ASP A 7 -20.74 -3.58 19.36
CA ASP A 7 -20.72 -3.29 20.79
C ASP A 7 -20.70 -1.77 20.96
N PRO A 8 -21.69 -1.14 21.63
CA PRO A 8 -21.69 0.31 21.84
C PRO A 8 -20.53 0.78 22.74
N ASP A 9 -19.86 -0.14 23.44
CA ASP A 9 -18.66 0.10 24.25
C ASP A 9 -17.35 -0.19 23.50
N ASP A 10 -17.38 -0.56 22.20
CA ASP A 10 -16.16 -0.58 21.37
C ASP A 10 -15.58 0.83 21.38
N GLU A 11 -14.45 0.97 22.07
CA GLU A 11 -13.75 2.24 22.19
C GLU A 11 -13.53 2.80 20.77
N PRO A 12 -14.02 4.02 20.46
CA PRO A 12 -13.88 4.56 19.12
C PRO A 12 -12.39 4.51 18.74
N PRO A 13 -12.05 4.11 17.50
CA PRO A 13 -10.66 3.96 17.10
C PRO A 13 -9.90 5.23 17.47
N PRO A 14 -8.70 5.12 18.07
CA PRO A 14 -8.04 6.22 18.75
C PRO A 14 -8.06 7.47 17.88
N THR A 15 -8.86 8.45 18.30
CA THR A 15 -9.06 9.71 17.58
C THR A 15 -7.86 10.61 17.84
N GLY A 16 -6.74 10.29 17.21
CA GLY A 16 -5.48 10.94 17.51
C GLY A 16 -4.53 10.93 16.34
N ASN A 17 -4.96 11.38 15.15
CA ASN A 17 -4.01 11.78 14.11
C ASN A 17 -3.25 12.99 14.64
N THR A 18 -2.18 12.76 15.39
CA THR A 18 -1.23 13.81 15.75
C THR A 18 -0.70 14.41 14.45
N PRO A 19 -0.43 15.73 14.38
CA PRO A 19 0.15 16.34 13.18
C PRO A 19 1.39 15.59 12.66
N ASN A 20 2.13 14.95 13.58
CA ASN A 20 3.28 14.12 13.28
C ASN A 20 2.92 12.82 12.54
N GLN A 21 1.82 12.15 12.91
CA GLN A 21 1.39 10.92 12.24
C GLN A 21 1.06 11.17 10.76
N LEU A 22 0.27 12.20 10.46
CA LEU A 22 -0.07 12.55 9.08
C LEU A 22 1.19 12.96 8.28
N HIS A 23 2.14 13.65 8.93
CA HIS A 23 3.43 13.98 8.33
C HIS A 23 4.22 12.72 7.94
N PHE A 24 4.35 11.75 8.85
CA PHE A 24 5.06 10.49 8.57
C PHE A 24 4.34 9.65 7.50
N LEU A 25 3.01 9.60 7.51
CA LEU A 25 2.24 8.91 6.48
C LEU A 25 2.50 9.50 5.09
N LYS A 26 2.58 10.83 4.95
CA LYS A 26 2.94 11.46 3.67
C LYS A 26 4.37 11.14 3.21
N ILE A 27 5.31 10.96 4.13
CA ILE A 27 6.67 10.53 3.81
C ILE A 27 6.66 9.09 3.30
N LEU A 28 5.96 8.20 4.02
CA LEU A 28 5.81 6.80 3.62
C LEU A 28 5.12 6.68 2.26
N GLU A 29 4.03 7.41 2.03
CA GLU A 29 3.32 7.46 0.75
C GLU A 29 4.26 7.79 -0.41
N LYS A 30 5.07 8.85 -0.27
CA LYS A 30 6.06 9.24 -1.29
C LYS A 30 7.10 8.14 -1.52
N LYS A 31 7.58 7.49 -0.46
CA LYS A 31 8.56 6.40 -0.56
C LYS A 31 7.97 5.17 -1.25
N VAL A 32 6.75 4.78 -0.90
CA VAL A 32 6.04 3.66 -1.53
C VAL A 32 5.74 3.95 -2.99
N LEU A 33 5.32 5.17 -3.33
CA LEU A 33 5.11 5.58 -4.72
C LEU A 33 6.41 5.50 -5.54
N TRP A 34 7.52 5.98 -4.97
CA TRP A 34 8.82 5.93 -5.62
C TRP A 34 9.28 4.49 -5.84
N LEU A 35 9.22 3.65 -4.79
CA LEU A 35 9.64 2.25 -4.87
C LEU A 35 8.80 1.45 -5.87
N SER A 36 7.48 1.61 -5.86
CA SER A 36 6.58 0.92 -6.80
C SER A 36 6.82 1.36 -8.25
N THR A 37 7.04 2.66 -8.47
CA THR A 37 7.39 3.18 -9.81
C THR A 37 8.75 2.67 -10.26
N TRP A 38 9.76 2.67 -9.37
CA TRP A 38 11.10 2.18 -9.64
C TRP A 38 11.11 0.70 -9.96
N MET A 39 10.35 -0.11 -9.22
CA MET A 39 10.21 -1.55 -9.47
C MET A 39 9.74 -1.83 -10.90
N ILE A 40 8.69 -1.11 -11.36
CA ILE A 40 8.19 -1.24 -12.73
C ILE A 40 9.22 -0.74 -13.74
N HIS A 41 9.84 0.41 -13.49
CA HIS A 41 10.85 0.97 -14.38
C HIS A 41 12.05 0.03 -14.53
N HIS A 42 12.60 -0.44 -13.43
CA HIS A 42 13.75 -1.34 -13.41
C HIS A 42 13.45 -2.64 -14.16
N ALA A 43 12.28 -3.25 -13.95
CA ALA A 43 11.89 -4.49 -14.61
C ALA A 43 11.79 -4.36 -16.14
N ASN A 44 11.40 -3.19 -16.65
CA ASN A 44 11.16 -2.95 -18.07
C ASN A 44 12.31 -2.24 -18.80
N HIS A 45 13.21 -1.56 -18.08
CA HIS A 45 14.23 -0.71 -18.70
C HIS A 45 15.68 -0.96 -18.23
N ILE A 46 15.90 -1.56 -17.06
CA ILE A 46 17.25 -1.72 -16.48
C ILE A 46 17.67 -3.18 -16.40
N ARG A 47 16.73 -4.08 -16.08
CA ARG A 47 16.97 -5.52 -15.97
C ARG A 47 17.66 -6.06 -17.22
N GLU A 48 18.81 -6.70 -17.05
CA GLU A 48 19.45 -7.49 -18.11
C GLU A 48 18.52 -8.63 -18.51
N GLY A 49 18.21 -8.72 -19.79
CA GLY A 49 17.25 -9.69 -20.32
C GLY A 49 17.57 -10.04 -21.77
N ASP A 50 16.91 -11.10 -22.20
CA ASP A 50 16.88 -11.71 -23.53
C ASP A 50 16.14 -10.86 -24.59
N GLY A 51 16.06 -9.54 -24.37
CA GLY A 51 15.71 -8.53 -25.38
C GLY A 51 14.22 -8.30 -25.67
N GLU A 52 13.34 -9.28 -25.45
CA GLU A 52 12.03 -9.27 -26.11
C GLU A 52 10.82 -9.14 -25.16
N LEU A 53 10.95 -9.44 -23.85
CA LEU A 53 9.79 -9.51 -22.95
C LEU A 53 9.65 -8.30 -22.02
N LYS A 54 8.64 -7.46 -22.30
CA LYS A 54 8.13 -6.50 -21.31
C LYS A 54 7.48 -7.26 -20.17
N VAL A 55 8.01 -7.09 -18.96
CA VAL A 55 7.44 -7.67 -17.73
C VAL A 55 6.08 -7.02 -17.42
N GLY A 56 5.87 -5.78 -17.85
CA GLY A 56 4.61 -5.03 -17.64
C GLY A 56 4.58 -4.28 -16.31
N GLY A 57 3.38 -3.85 -15.90
CA GLY A 57 3.13 -3.08 -14.68
C GLY A 57 2.13 -1.94 -14.88
N HIS A 58 1.24 -1.71 -13.90
CA HIS A 58 0.19 -0.69 -14.00
C HIS A 58 0.53 0.54 -13.13
N GLN A 59 1.39 1.42 -13.64
CA GLN A 59 1.81 2.62 -12.89
C GLN A 59 0.64 3.52 -12.51
N ALA A 60 -0.28 3.78 -13.46
CA ALA A 60 -1.43 4.64 -13.20
C ALA A 60 -2.32 4.11 -12.07
N SER A 61 -2.57 2.79 -12.04
CA SER A 61 -3.36 2.20 -10.97
C SER A 61 -2.61 2.16 -9.63
N CYS A 62 -1.29 1.98 -9.64
CA CYS A 62 -0.48 2.07 -8.43
C CYS A 62 -0.53 3.49 -7.84
N ALA A 63 -0.37 4.50 -8.69
CA ALA A 63 -0.41 5.90 -8.30
C ALA A 63 -1.78 6.29 -7.73
N SER A 64 -2.89 5.78 -8.28
CA SER A 64 -4.23 6.12 -7.80
C SER A 64 -4.57 5.48 -6.44
N MET A 65 -3.89 4.41 -6.03
CA MET A 65 -4.19 3.68 -4.80
C MET A 65 -3.15 3.82 -3.69
N VAL A 66 -2.00 4.45 -3.96
CA VAL A 66 -0.90 4.55 -2.99
C VAL A 66 -1.32 5.25 -1.69
N THR A 67 -2.17 6.27 -1.78
CA THR A 67 -2.66 7.02 -0.62
C THR A 67 -3.50 6.13 0.30
N ILE A 68 -4.50 5.41 -0.23
CA ILE A 68 -5.38 4.55 0.59
C ILE A 68 -4.61 3.35 1.15
N MET A 69 -3.70 2.76 0.36
CA MET A 69 -2.86 1.65 0.84
C MET A 69 -1.91 2.11 1.95
N THR A 70 -1.31 3.29 1.84
CA THR A 70 -0.47 3.86 2.91
C THR A 70 -1.26 4.03 4.20
N ALA A 71 -2.46 4.62 4.12
CA ALA A 71 -3.32 4.81 5.29
C ALA A 71 -3.74 3.47 5.92
N LEU A 72 -4.16 2.51 5.11
CA LEU A 72 -4.56 1.19 5.59
C LEU A 72 -3.39 0.47 6.28
N TYR A 73 -2.28 0.27 5.58
CA TYR A 73 -1.20 -0.59 6.08
C TYR A 73 -0.35 0.02 7.19
N PHE A 74 -0.26 1.36 7.30
CA PHE A 74 0.60 2.00 8.30
C PHE A 74 -0.14 2.67 9.45
N ALA A 75 -1.48 2.74 9.42
CA ALA A 75 -2.24 3.42 10.47
C ALA A 75 -3.51 2.71 10.90
N VAL A 76 -4.15 1.90 10.05
CA VAL A 76 -5.50 1.38 10.32
C VAL A 76 -5.53 -0.13 10.53
N LEU A 77 -4.85 -0.90 9.67
CA LEU A 77 -4.95 -2.36 9.68
C LEU A 77 -4.32 -2.96 10.93
N LYS A 78 -5.01 -3.96 11.46
CA LYS A 78 -4.57 -4.84 12.55
C LYS A 78 -4.09 -6.19 12.00
N PRO A 79 -3.32 -6.98 12.77
CA PRO A 79 -2.81 -8.29 12.32
C PRO A 79 -3.87 -9.29 11.84
N GLU A 80 -5.08 -9.20 12.39
CA GLU A 80 -6.23 -10.04 12.05
C GLU A 80 -6.96 -9.62 10.77
N ASP A 81 -6.75 -8.38 10.30
CA ASP A 81 -7.44 -7.84 9.13
C ASP A 81 -6.96 -8.52 7.84
N ARG A 82 -7.91 -8.79 6.94
CA ARG A 82 -7.64 -9.42 5.64
C ARG A 82 -8.00 -8.46 4.51
N VAL A 83 -7.00 -8.14 3.69
CA VAL A 83 -7.17 -7.20 2.57
C VAL A 83 -6.91 -7.92 1.26
N ALA A 84 -7.92 -7.94 0.39
CA ALA A 84 -7.79 -8.37 -0.99
C ALA A 84 -7.30 -7.20 -1.84
N VAL A 85 -5.99 -7.12 -2.07
CA VAL A 85 -5.41 -6.09 -2.94
C VAL A 85 -5.71 -6.45 -4.40
N LYS A 86 -6.25 -5.48 -5.14
CA LYS A 86 -6.44 -5.57 -6.59
C LYS A 86 -5.12 -5.98 -7.27
N PRO A 87 -5.08 -6.99 -8.16
CA PRO A 87 -3.81 -7.57 -8.64
C PRO A 87 -2.83 -6.57 -9.24
N HIS A 88 -3.32 -5.55 -9.95
CA HIS A 88 -2.46 -4.53 -10.56
C HIS A 88 -1.92 -3.47 -9.58
N GLY A 89 -2.35 -3.50 -8.32
CA GLY A 89 -1.74 -2.76 -7.21
C GLY A 89 -0.56 -3.48 -6.58
N SER A 90 -0.16 -4.65 -7.09
CA SER A 90 0.92 -5.46 -6.50
C SER A 90 2.24 -4.70 -6.32
N PRO A 91 2.68 -3.78 -7.20
CA PRO A 91 3.92 -3.03 -6.96
C PRO A 91 3.85 -2.14 -5.70
N VAL A 92 2.69 -1.54 -5.41
CA VAL A 92 2.47 -0.78 -4.16
C VAL A 92 2.48 -1.72 -2.96
N PHE A 93 1.78 -2.84 -3.07
CA PHE A 93 1.74 -3.85 -2.00
C PHE A 93 3.15 -4.37 -1.67
N HIS A 94 3.92 -4.78 -2.68
CA HIS A 94 5.29 -5.26 -2.50
C HIS A 94 6.22 -4.16 -1.97
N ALA A 95 6.04 -2.90 -2.38
CA ALA A 95 6.81 -1.79 -1.81
C ALA A 95 6.51 -1.57 -0.32
N ILE A 96 5.27 -1.77 0.13
CA ILE A 96 4.90 -1.72 1.54
C ILE A 96 5.57 -2.87 2.32
N GLN A 97 5.47 -4.11 1.82
CA GLN A 97 6.09 -5.31 2.42
C GLN A 97 7.63 -5.27 2.39
N TYR A 98 8.23 -4.46 1.50
CA TYR A 98 9.68 -4.27 1.49
C TYR A 98 10.14 -3.35 2.64
N LEU A 99 9.26 -2.46 3.13
CA LEU A 99 9.59 -1.54 4.22
C LEU A 99 9.44 -2.18 5.60
N PHE A 100 8.63 -3.25 5.74
CA PHE A 100 8.29 -3.95 6.99
C PHE A 100 7.96 -5.42 6.69
#